data_AF-A0A263BX60-F1
#
_entry.id   AF-A0A263BX60-F1
#
_cell.length_a   1.000
_cell.length_b   1.000
_cell.length_c   1.000
_cell.angle_alpha   90.00
_cell.angle_beta   90.00
_cell.angle_gamma   90.00
#
_symmetry.space_group_name_H-M   'P 1'
#
loop_
_entity.id
_entity.type
_entity.pdbx_description
1 polymer ?
#
loop_
_entity_poly.entity_id
_entity_poly.type
_entity_poly.pdbx_seq_one_letter_code
_entity_poly.pdbx_strand_id
1 'polypeptide(L)' 'MWGIFFILLIAIAIIMYEVPKMLRNRELKQMLFFFTLLLFGVVLSILNFLHVNIPSPILVLRFVYSPISNWIEAVLS' A
#
# COMPACT_ATOMS: atom_id res chain seq x y z
N MET A 1 -1.94 18.72 6.17
CA MET A 1 -0.47 18.48 6.12
C MET A 1 0.08 17.73 7.35
N TRP A 2 -0.76 17.19 8.26
CA TRP A 2 -0.30 16.53 9.49
C TRP A 2 -0.16 15.00 9.36
N GLY A 3 -0.86 14.38 8.39
CA GLY A 3 -0.81 12.94 8.17
C GLY A 3 0.57 12.42 7.75
N ILE A 4 1.28 13.15 6.89
CA ILE A 4 2.66 12.83 6.49
C ILE A 4 3.58 12.75 7.71
N PHE A 5 3.38 13.63 8.69
CA PHE A 5 4.16 13.66 9.92
C PHE A 5 3.96 12.38 10.76
N PHE A 6 2.71 11.91 10.87
CA PHE A 6 2.39 10.65 11.54
C PHE A 6 2.98 9.43 10.82
N ILE A 7 2.91 9.41 9.48
CA ILE A 7 3.46 8.32 8.67
C ILE A 7 4.99 8.25 8.83
N LEU A 8 5.67 9.40 8.80
CA LEU A 8 7.11 9.49 9.06
C LEU A 8 7.47 9.03 10.47
N LEU A 9 6.70 9.46 11.47
CA LEU A 9 6.94 9.07 12.86
C LEU A 9 6.83 7.55 13.05
N ILE A 10 5.80 6.94 12.47
CA ILE A 10 5.59 5.48 12.51
C ILE A 10 6.72 4.77 11.75
N ALA A 11 7.09 5.25 10.56
CA ALA A 11 8.20 4.67 9.79
C ALA A 11 9.52 4.71 10.57
N ILE A 12 9.82 5.81 11.26
CA ILE A 12 11.03 5.95 12.10
C ILE A 12 10.98 4.96 13.29
N ALA A 13 9.84 4.84 13.96
CA ALA A 13 9.68 3.90 15.08
C ALA A 13 9.89 2.44 14.62
N ILE A 14 9.35 2.09 13.46
CA ILE A 14 9.52 0.76 12.84
C ILE A 14 10.99 0.52 12.47
N ILE A 15 11.67 1.49 11.82
CA ILE A 15 13.10 1.41 11.49
C ILE A 15 13.95 1.24 12.76
N MET A 16 13.68 2.01 13.82
CA MET A 16 14.43 1.91 15.09
C MET A 16 14.27 0.54 15.76
N TYR A 17 13.15 -0.14 15.58
CA TYR A 17 12.95 -1.47 16.15
C TYR A 17 13.53 -2.58 15.27
N GLU A 18 13.34 -2.49 13.95
CA GLU A 18 13.65 -3.57 13.02
C GLU A 18 15.11 -3.54 12.51
N VAL A 19 15.68 -2.36 12.28
CA VAL A 19 17.08 -2.20 11.82
C VAL A 19 18.10 -2.79 12.79
N PRO A 20 18.09 -2.49 14.12
CA PRO A 20 19.08 -3.09 15.02
C PRO A 20 18.91 -4.61 15.13
N LYS A 21 17.67 -5.12 15.02
CA LYS A 21 17.38 -6.54 15.04
C LYS A 21 17.94 -7.26 13.80
N MET A 22 17.83 -6.65 12.64
CA MET A 22 18.40 -7.17 11.39
C MET A 22 19.92 -7.04 11.31
N LEU A 23 20.49 -5.94 11.79
CA LEU A 23 21.94 -5.74 11.82
C LEU A 23 22.62 -6.79 12.70
N ARG A 24 21.95 -7.21 13.79
CA ARG A 24 22.42 -8.27 14.68
C ARG A 24 22.44 -9.65 14.00
N ASN A 25 21.53 -9.89 13.07
CA ASN A 25 21.42 -11.17 12.37
C ASN A 25 22.22 -11.25 11.05
N ARG A 26 22.79 -10.15 10.55
CA ARG A 26 23.50 -10.06 9.24
C ARG A 26 22.72 -10.61 8.02
N GLU A 27 21.42 -10.80 8.17
CA GLU A 27 20.54 -11.34 7.13
C GLU A 27 20.10 -10.23 6.16
N LEU A 28 20.91 -10.00 5.11
CA LEU A 28 20.60 -9.03 4.05
C LEU A 28 19.25 -9.31 3.37
N LYS A 29 18.81 -10.56 3.32
CA LYS A 29 17.50 -10.95 2.78
C LYS A 29 16.33 -10.41 3.61
N GLN A 30 16.45 -10.43 4.94
CA GLN A 30 15.45 -9.86 5.83
C GLN A 30 15.43 -8.34 5.68
N MET A 31 16.61 -7.72 5.55
CA MET A 31 16.73 -6.27 5.27
C MET A 31 16.00 -5.85 4.03
N LEU A 32 16.15 -6.62 2.95
CA LEU A 32 15.49 -6.33 1.70
C LEU A 32 13.96 -6.42 1.83
N PHE A 33 13.44 -7.46 2.49
CA PHE A 33 12.00 -7.66 2.67
C PHE A 33 11.36 -6.58 3.55
N PHE A 34 12.07 -6.17 4.59
CA PHE A 34 11.65 -5.06 5.44
C PHE A 34 11.61 -3.74 4.66
N PHE A 35 12.69 -3.43 3.92
CA PHE A 35 12.75 -2.21 3.12
C PHE A 35 11.68 -2.20 2.02
N THR A 36 11.43 -3.31 1.33
CA THR A 36 10.37 -3.37 0.31
C THR A 36 8.99 -3.15 0.92
N LEU A 37 8.70 -3.75 2.08
CA LEU A 37 7.42 -3.55 2.77
C LEU A 37 7.24 -2.10 3.24
N LEU A 38 8.29 -1.51 3.83
CA LEU A 38 8.28 -0.12 4.29
C LEU A 38 8.10 0.85 3.12
N LEU A 39 8.84 0.63 2.02
CA LEU A 39 8.78 1.46 0.83
C LEU A 39 7.39 1.35 0.18
N PHE A 40 6.78 0.16 0.17
CA PHE A 40 5.39 -0.02 -0.24
C PHE A 40 4.42 0.82 0.60
N GLY A 41 4.52 0.75 1.93
CA GLY A 41 3.65 1.51 2.83
C GLY A 41 3.80 3.03 2.70
N VAL A 42 5.04 3.50 2.50
CA VAL A 42 5.36 4.91 2.27
C VAL A 42 4.82 5.38 0.91
N VAL A 43 5.05 4.63 -0.15
CA VAL A 43 4.52 4.94 -1.49
C VAL A 43 2.99 4.98 -1.47
N LEU A 44 2.34 3.96 -0.89
CA LEU A 44 0.87 3.94 -0.73
C LEU A 44 0.35 5.15 0.05
N SER A 45 1.03 5.52 1.14
CA SER A 45 0.66 6.69 1.95
C SER A 45 0.85 8.00 1.18
N ILE A 46 1.93 8.14 0.43
CA ILE A 46 2.21 9.31 -0.41
C ILE A 46 1.19 9.41 -1.55
N LEU A 47 0.84 8.31 -2.21
CA LEU A 47 -0.22 8.24 -3.23
C LEU A 47 -1.56 8.70 -2.65
N ASN A 48 -1.90 8.24 -1.45
CA ASN A 48 -3.12 8.64 -0.76
C ASN A 48 -3.12 10.14 -0.40
N PHE A 49 -1.95 10.70 -0.06
CA PHE A 49 -1.83 12.10 0.33
C PHE A 49 -1.77 13.08 -0.85
N LEU A 50 -1.14 12.66 -1.95
CA LEU A 50 -1.04 13.44 -3.20
C LEU A 50 -2.42 13.71 -3.84
N HIS A 51 -3.51 13.13 -3.32
CA HIS A 51 -4.82 13.18 -3.97
C HIS A 51 -4.71 12.86 -5.46
N VAL A 52 -3.73 12.01 -5.85
CA VAL A 52 -3.92 11.17 -7.02
C VAL A 52 -5.25 10.50 -6.69
N ASN A 53 -6.29 10.85 -7.45
CA ASN A 53 -7.58 10.21 -7.34
C ASN A 53 -7.28 8.73 -7.52
N ILE A 54 -7.01 8.02 -6.41
CA ILE A 54 -7.17 6.59 -6.33
C ILE A 54 -8.60 6.48 -6.79
N PRO A 55 -8.84 6.01 -8.03
CA PRO A 55 -10.19 5.91 -8.53
C PRO A 55 -10.92 5.20 -7.42
N SER A 56 -11.96 5.85 -6.88
CA SER A 56 -12.67 5.41 -5.69
C SER A 56 -12.72 3.89 -5.67
N PRO A 57 -12.56 3.19 -4.53
CA PRO A 57 -12.67 1.73 -4.52
C PRO A 57 -13.90 1.24 -5.29
N ILE A 58 -14.97 2.04 -5.30
CA ILE A 58 -16.18 1.87 -6.12
C ILE A 58 -15.92 1.85 -7.63
N LEU A 59 -15.00 2.65 -8.16
CA LEU A 59 -14.62 2.66 -9.58
C LEU A 59 -13.81 1.42 -9.97
N VAL A 60 -12.90 0.95 -9.11
CA VAL A 60 -12.20 -0.33 -9.31
C VAL A 60 -13.19 -1.49 -9.23
N LEU A 61 -14.07 -1.48 -8.23
CA LEU A 61 -15.20 -2.40 -8.17
C LEU A 61 -16.06 -2.30 -9.44
N ARG A 62 -16.45 -1.11 -9.90
CA ARG A 62 -17.23 -0.95 -11.14
C ARG A 62 -16.52 -1.54 -12.35
N PHE A 63 -15.20 -1.38 -12.48
CA PHE A 63 -14.44 -1.96 -13.58
C PHE A 63 -14.42 -3.48 -13.56
N VAL A 64 -14.33 -4.09 -12.36
CA VAL A 64 -14.36 -5.55 -12.17
C VAL A 64 -15.77 -6.12 -12.32
N TYR A 65 -16.80 -5.40 -11.85
CA TYR A 65 -18.20 -5.85 -11.86
C TYR A 65 -18.95 -5.52 -13.16
N SER A 66 -18.51 -4.52 -13.93
CA SER A 66 -19.11 -4.16 -15.23
C SER A 66 -19.10 -5.30 -16.28
N PRO A 67 -18.03 -6.11 -16.45
CA PRO A 67 -18.12 -7.25 -17.35
C PRO A 67 -19.13 -8.28 -16.83
N ILE A 68 -19.18 -8.51 -15.51
CA ILE A 68 -20.11 -9.47 -14.89
C ILE A 68 -21.57 -9.05 -15.10
N SER A 69 -21.89 -7.75 -14.96
CA SER A 69 -23.24 -7.25 -15.23
C SER A 69 -23.64 -7.45 -16.69
N ASN A 70 -22.74 -7.18 -17.64
CA ASN A 70 -23.03 -7.36 -19.06
C ASN A 70 -23.23 -8.84 -19.42
N TRP A 71 -22.48 -9.75 -18.78
CA TRP A 71 -22.67 -11.19 -18.93
C TRP A 71 -24.02 -11.66 -18.36
N ILE A 72 -24.41 -11.14 -17.19
CA ILE A 72 -25.70 -11.46 -16.59
C ILE A 72 -26.85 -10.94 -17.46
N GLU A 73 -26.75 -9.72 -17.97
CA GLU A 73 -27.73 -9.16 -18.91
C GLU A 73 -27.81 -9.98 -20.21
N ALA A 74 -26.67 -10.42 -20.77
CA ALA A 74 -26.64 -11.24 -21.98
C ALA A 74 -27.16 -12.69 -21.77
N VAL A 75 -27.15 -13.20 -20.54
CA VAL A 75 -27.69 -14.53 -20.21
C VAL A 75 -29.19 -14.46 -19.86
N LEU A 76 -29.66 -13.32 -19.38
CA LEU A 76 -31.06 -13.07 -19.03
C LEU A 76 -31.90 -12.51 -20.19
N SER A 77 -31.28 -12.07 -21.30
CA SER A 77 -31.93 -11.68 -22.57
C SER A 77 -32.03 -12.84 -23.55
#